data_AF-A0A2V7IMB8-F1
#
_entry.id   AF-A0A2V7IMB8-F1
#
_cell.length_a   1.000
_cell.length_b   1.000
_cell.length_c   1.000
_cell.angle_alpha   90.00
_cell.angle_beta   90.00
_cell.angle_gamma   90.00
#
_symmetry.space_group_name_H-M   'P 1'
#
loop_
_entity.id
_entity.type
_entity.pdbx_description
1 polymer ?
#
loop_
_entity_poly.entity_id
_entity_poly.type
_entity_poly.pdbx_seq_one_letter_code
_entity_poly.pdbx_strand_id
1 'polypeptide(L)'
;MAAAVAAATTATAVAAAQTATTGNGAPSGSHYNLNIIGVSHDKNPNMDGGSGNVIFVGLGTKNVAVTTKILLSQSAAGTFSVLDKNGTDGEASFALPAPGGYTVWARALGTPGGKAKITTCATDITLTGFDGAAICSTQNEVFVRGTGKSSFRNVTTALTTITLDPVADAAAVTACGGTTVSLFDACLEGFFWQYDNNGLRLLQVRFYPNPS
;
A
#
# COMPACT_ATOMS: atom_id res chain seq x y z
N MET A 1 -17.61 50.87 42.62
CA MET A 1 -16.92 49.56 42.60
C MET A 1 -17.57 48.73 41.51
N ALA A 2 -16.91 48.55 40.37
CA ALA A 2 -17.43 47.77 39.25
C ALA A 2 -16.78 46.36 39.30
N ALA A 3 -17.61 45.32 39.42
CA ALA A 3 -17.15 43.94 39.44
C ALA A 3 -17.01 43.42 38.00
N ALA A 4 -15.79 43.03 37.62
CA ALA A 4 -15.52 42.36 36.35
C ALA A 4 -15.85 40.87 36.48
N VAL A 5 -16.78 40.37 35.67
CA VAL A 5 -17.09 38.95 35.55
C VAL A 5 -16.18 38.35 34.48
N ALA A 6 -15.20 37.56 34.89
CA ALA A 6 -14.34 36.82 33.99
C ALA A 6 -15.07 35.55 33.50
N ALA A 7 -15.38 35.48 32.21
CA ALA A 7 -15.90 34.28 31.56
C ALA A 7 -14.74 33.31 31.30
N ALA A 8 -14.72 32.18 32.00
CA ALA A 8 -13.78 31.09 31.74
C ALA A 8 -14.27 30.28 30.54
N THR A 9 -13.56 30.36 29.41
CA THR A 9 -13.75 29.47 28.26
C THR A 9 -13.06 28.14 28.54
N THR A 10 -13.85 27.08 28.73
CA THR A 10 -13.35 25.72 28.82
C THR A 10 -12.94 25.23 27.44
N ALA A 11 -11.63 25.13 27.19
CA ALA A 11 -11.10 24.46 26.01
C ALA A 11 -11.27 22.94 26.19
N THR A 12 -12.16 22.32 25.41
CA THR A 12 -12.24 20.87 25.29
C THR A 12 -11.04 20.37 24.50
N ALA A 13 -10.08 19.76 25.19
CA ALA A 13 -9.01 19.02 24.55
C ALA A 13 -9.62 17.79 23.85
N VAL A 14 -9.58 17.76 22.52
CA VAL A 14 -9.89 16.56 21.74
C VAL A 14 -8.74 15.57 21.97
N ALA A 15 -8.96 14.57 22.82
CA ALA A 15 -8.00 13.48 23.00
C ALA A 15 -7.96 12.64 21.71
N ALA A 16 -6.86 12.68 20.98
CA ALA A 16 -6.62 11.73 19.89
C ALA A 16 -6.63 10.31 20.48
N ALA A 17 -7.57 9.47 20.02
CA ALA A 17 -7.65 8.08 20.43
C ALA A 17 -6.35 7.35 20.02
N GLN A 18 -5.51 7.05 21.01
CA GLN A 18 -4.29 6.28 20.78
C GLN A 18 -4.68 4.85 20.42
N THR A 19 -4.42 4.44 19.18
CA THR A 19 -4.65 3.06 18.75
C THR A 19 -3.70 2.14 19.51
N ALA A 20 -4.22 1.31 20.40
CA ALA A 20 -3.40 0.40 21.21
C ALA A 20 -2.59 -0.53 20.32
N THR A 21 -1.26 -0.42 20.37
CA THR A 21 -0.35 -1.30 19.64
C THR A 21 -0.18 -2.63 20.37
N THR A 22 -0.27 -3.74 19.64
CA THR A 22 -0.09 -5.08 20.19
C THR A 22 1.39 -5.46 20.24
N GLY A 23 1.72 -6.58 20.91
CA GLY A 23 3.09 -7.08 21.00
C GLY A 23 3.80 -7.36 19.67
N ASN A 24 3.10 -7.35 18.52
CA ASN A 24 3.71 -7.48 17.19
C ASN A 24 3.91 -6.13 16.46
N GLY A 25 3.63 -4.99 17.12
CA GLY A 25 3.77 -3.65 16.56
C GLY A 25 2.56 -3.15 15.75
N ALA A 26 1.57 -3.99 15.44
CA ALA A 26 0.37 -3.55 14.73
C ALA A 26 -0.71 -3.05 15.70
N PRO A 27 -1.62 -2.18 15.21
CA PRO A 27 -2.84 -1.83 15.91
C PRO A 27 -3.67 -3.05 16.35
N SER A 28 -4.40 -2.87 17.43
CA SER A 28 -5.45 -3.78 17.88
C SER A 28 -6.74 -3.54 17.10
N GLY A 29 -7.59 -4.56 16.96
CA GLY A 29 -8.93 -4.43 16.36
C GLY A 29 -9.11 -5.15 15.03
N SER A 30 -10.31 -4.95 14.45
CA SER A 30 -10.69 -5.53 13.15
C SER A 30 -9.77 -5.03 12.05
N HIS A 31 -9.36 -5.94 11.16
CA HIS A 31 -8.51 -5.60 10.03
C HIS A 31 -8.69 -6.59 8.89
N TYR A 32 -8.48 -6.11 7.67
CA TYR A 32 -8.27 -6.98 6.52
C TYR A 32 -6.79 -7.38 6.48
N ASN A 33 -6.49 -8.66 6.25
CA ASN A 33 -5.13 -9.16 6.12
C ASN A 33 -4.88 -9.62 4.69
N LEU A 34 -3.90 -9.06 4.00
CA LEU A 34 -3.38 -9.50 2.71
C LEU A 34 -2.00 -10.14 2.91
N ASN A 35 -1.80 -11.32 2.33
CA ASN A 35 -0.48 -11.97 2.30
C ASN A 35 0.04 -11.98 0.86
N ILE A 36 1.22 -11.40 0.64
CA ILE A 36 1.95 -11.49 -0.63
C ILE A 36 3.05 -12.53 -0.45
N ILE A 37 2.96 -13.66 -1.16
CA ILE A 37 3.77 -14.85 -0.94
C ILE A 37 4.68 -15.09 -2.14
N GLY A 38 5.98 -15.06 -1.91
CA GLY A 38 6.98 -15.40 -2.92
C GLY A 38 7.04 -16.92 -3.14
N VAL A 39 6.80 -17.35 -4.37
CA VAL A 39 6.85 -18.76 -4.78
C VAL A 39 7.87 -19.00 -5.89
N SER A 40 8.52 -20.16 -5.86
CA SER A 40 9.59 -20.51 -6.81
C SER A 40 9.10 -21.15 -8.10
N HIS A 41 7.81 -21.47 -8.17
CA HIS A 41 7.17 -22.09 -9.33
C HIS A 41 5.90 -21.32 -9.64
N ASP A 42 5.61 -21.22 -10.92
CA ASP A 42 4.42 -20.57 -11.41
C ASP A 42 3.17 -21.23 -10.83
N LYS A 43 2.16 -20.40 -10.58
CA LYS A 43 0.85 -20.88 -10.17
C LYS A 43 -0.02 -21.13 -11.40
N ASN A 44 -1.09 -21.90 -11.19
CA ASN A 44 -2.09 -22.09 -12.22
C ASN A 44 -2.70 -20.72 -12.57
N PRO A 45 -2.85 -20.37 -13.86
CA PRO A 45 -3.43 -19.10 -14.27
C PRO A 45 -4.88 -18.89 -13.80
N ASN A 46 -5.65 -19.95 -13.54
CA ASN A 46 -7.05 -19.82 -13.10
C ASN A 46 -7.18 -19.94 -11.58
N MET A 47 -6.80 -18.88 -10.85
CA MET A 47 -6.89 -18.81 -9.38
C MET A 47 -7.92 -17.79 -8.89
N ASP A 48 -8.77 -17.29 -9.79
CA ASP A 48 -9.77 -16.22 -9.59
C ASP A 48 -10.94 -16.65 -8.68
N GLY A 49 -11.01 -17.94 -8.32
CA GLY A 49 -12.14 -18.55 -7.60
C GLY A 49 -11.87 -19.07 -6.18
N GLY A 50 -10.74 -18.73 -5.55
CA GLY A 50 -10.38 -19.31 -4.24
C GLY A 50 -10.70 -18.43 -3.03
N SER A 51 -11.07 -19.01 -1.89
CA SER A 51 -11.04 -18.33 -0.59
C SER A 51 -9.61 -17.91 -0.20
N GLY A 52 -9.46 -16.78 0.47
CA GLY A 52 -8.20 -16.35 1.11
C GLY A 52 -7.56 -15.12 0.47
N ASN A 53 -7.14 -14.19 1.32
CA ASN A 53 -6.57 -12.89 0.95
C ASN A 53 -5.07 -13.04 0.66
N VAL A 54 -4.74 -13.70 -0.44
CA VAL A 54 -3.37 -14.06 -0.81
C VAL A 54 -3.10 -13.71 -2.26
N ILE A 55 -1.93 -13.12 -2.51
CA ILE A 55 -1.34 -12.95 -3.84
C ILE A 55 -0.03 -13.74 -3.86
N PHE A 56 0.15 -14.60 -4.85
CA PHE A 56 1.41 -15.28 -5.11
C PHE A 56 2.21 -14.46 -6.10
N VAL A 57 3.50 -14.29 -5.86
CA VAL A 57 4.40 -13.53 -6.74
C VAL A 57 5.65 -14.34 -7.00
N GLY A 58 6.33 -14.05 -8.10
CA GLY A 58 7.61 -14.67 -8.40
C GLY A 58 8.61 -14.46 -7.26
N LEU A 59 9.33 -15.52 -6.90
CA LEU A 59 10.37 -15.47 -5.88
C LEU A 59 11.73 -15.25 -6.55
N GLY A 60 12.25 -14.03 -6.46
CA GLY A 60 13.63 -13.76 -6.86
C GLY A 60 14.67 -14.38 -5.92
N THR A 61 15.92 -14.10 -6.21
CA THR A 61 17.06 -14.44 -5.35
C THR A 61 17.47 -13.22 -4.53
N LYS A 62 18.46 -13.38 -3.65
CA LYS A 62 19.01 -12.25 -2.87
C LYS A 62 19.57 -11.13 -3.77
N ASN A 63 20.00 -11.48 -4.98
CA ASN A 63 20.70 -10.58 -5.91
C ASN A 63 19.88 -10.19 -7.14
N VAL A 64 18.85 -10.97 -7.48
CA VAL A 64 18.00 -10.74 -8.66
C VAL A 64 16.55 -10.68 -8.22
N ALA A 65 15.91 -9.53 -8.45
CA ALA A 65 14.48 -9.36 -8.17
C ALA A 65 13.65 -10.01 -9.27
N VAL A 66 12.48 -10.52 -8.91
CA VAL A 66 11.38 -10.73 -9.86
C VAL A 66 10.34 -9.67 -9.57
N THR A 67 9.95 -8.92 -10.59
CA THR A 67 8.98 -7.84 -10.48
C THR A 67 7.59 -8.33 -10.87
N THR A 68 6.61 -8.05 -10.03
CA THR A 68 5.18 -8.27 -10.30
C THR A 68 4.46 -6.94 -10.20
N LYS A 69 3.57 -6.63 -11.15
CA LYS A 69 2.62 -5.52 -11.04
C LYS A 69 1.36 -6.00 -10.34
N ILE A 70 1.04 -5.42 -9.19
CA ILE A 70 -0.24 -5.68 -8.53
C ILE A 70 -1.17 -4.53 -8.89
N LEU A 71 -2.02 -4.74 -9.88
CA LEU A 71 -3.01 -3.77 -10.37
C LEU A 71 -4.01 -3.44 -9.26
N LEU A 72 -4.29 -2.15 -9.10
CA LEU A 72 -5.17 -1.64 -8.05
C LEU A 72 -6.43 -1.07 -8.67
N SER A 73 -7.58 -1.51 -8.15
CA SER A 73 -8.88 -0.97 -8.53
C SER A 73 -9.62 -0.46 -7.30
N GLN A 74 -10.35 0.64 -7.49
CA GLN A 74 -11.18 1.18 -6.41
C GLN A 74 -12.42 0.29 -6.24
N SER A 75 -12.62 -0.22 -5.03
CA SER A 75 -13.86 -0.91 -4.69
C SER A 75 -14.98 0.09 -4.42
N ALA A 76 -16.00 0.14 -5.28
CA ALA A 76 -17.21 0.93 -5.06
C ALA A 76 -17.98 0.53 -3.78
N ALA A 77 -17.88 -0.74 -3.36
CA ALA A 77 -18.50 -1.25 -2.14
C ALA A 77 -17.71 -0.92 -0.86
N GLY A 78 -16.57 -0.23 -0.96
CA GLY A 78 -15.70 0.05 0.19
C GLY A 78 -15.09 -1.20 0.84
N THR A 79 -14.90 -2.29 0.08
CA THR A 79 -14.32 -3.55 0.56
C THR A 79 -12.90 -3.76 0.02
N PHE A 80 -12.18 -4.67 0.67
CA PHE A 80 -10.89 -5.18 0.19
C PHE A 80 -11.10 -6.56 -0.43
N SER A 81 -10.58 -6.80 -1.62
CA SER A 81 -10.71 -8.08 -2.31
C SER A 81 -9.50 -8.36 -3.19
N VAL A 82 -8.98 -9.58 -3.15
CA VAL A 82 -8.01 -10.04 -4.15
C VAL A 82 -8.82 -10.49 -5.37
N LEU A 83 -8.62 -9.82 -6.50
CA LEU A 83 -9.31 -10.10 -7.75
C LEU A 83 -8.56 -11.16 -8.57
N ASP A 84 -7.24 -11.10 -8.52
CA ASP A 84 -6.36 -12.10 -9.11
C ASP A 84 -5.19 -12.37 -8.16
N LYS A 85 -4.97 -13.66 -7.90
CA LYS A 85 -3.96 -14.16 -6.96
C LYS A 85 -2.65 -14.51 -7.65
N ASN A 86 -2.62 -14.63 -8.97
CA ASN A 86 -1.49 -15.18 -9.71
C ASN A 86 -0.52 -14.11 -10.23
N GLY A 87 0.22 -13.46 -9.34
CA GLY A 87 1.32 -12.58 -9.72
C GLY A 87 2.57 -13.25 -10.30
N THR A 88 2.56 -14.56 -10.57
CA THR A 88 3.74 -15.28 -11.08
C THR A 88 3.92 -15.14 -12.59
N ASP A 89 2.86 -14.78 -13.32
CA ASP A 89 2.90 -14.46 -14.75
C ASP A 89 3.26 -13.00 -15.04
N GLY A 90 3.46 -12.19 -13.99
CA GLY A 90 3.88 -10.79 -14.05
C GLY A 90 2.84 -9.83 -13.50
N GLU A 91 1.56 -10.22 -13.41
CA GLU A 91 0.48 -9.34 -12.97
C GLU A 91 -0.43 -10.02 -11.92
N ALA A 92 -0.91 -9.25 -10.96
CA ALA A 92 -1.95 -9.66 -10.02
C ALA A 92 -2.92 -8.50 -9.83
N SER A 93 -4.07 -8.72 -9.19
CA SER A 93 -5.07 -7.65 -9.01
C SER A 93 -5.65 -7.62 -7.61
N PHE A 94 -5.75 -6.40 -7.06
CA PHE A 94 -6.30 -6.14 -5.72
C PHE A 94 -7.24 -4.95 -5.75
N ALA A 95 -8.47 -5.15 -5.27
CA ALA A 95 -9.44 -4.10 -5.06
C ALA A 95 -9.37 -3.59 -3.62
N LEU A 96 -9.40 -2.28 -3.44
CA LEU A 96 -9.35 -1.61 -2.14
C LEU A 96 -10.22 -0.35 -2.12
N PRO A 97 -10.71 0.08 -0.95
CA PRO A 97 -11.44 1.33 -0.82
C PRO A 97 -10.54 2.53 -1.14
N ALA A 98 -11.18 3.68 -1.44
CA ALA A 98 -10.46 4.94 -1.51
C ALA A 98 -9.62 5.18 -0.23
N PRO A 99 -8.38 5.65 -0.34
CA PRO A 99 -7.57 6.01 0.81
C PRO A 99 -8.26 7.04 1.72
N GLY A 100 -7.82 7.09 2.98
CA GLY A 100 -8.35 8.02 4.00
C GLY A 100 -9.34 7.37 4.98
N GLY A 101 -9.91 6.21 4.64
CA GLY A 101 -10.78 5.41 5.53
C GLY A 101 -10.05 4.33 6.34
N TYR A 102 -8.73 4.16 6.16
CA TYR A 102 -7.96 3.10 6.81
C TYR A 102 -6.47 3.46 6.94
N THR A 103 -5.76 2.73 7.80
CA THR A 103 -4.30 2.71 7.87
C THR A 103 -3.75 1.35 7.42
N VAL A 104 -2.58 1.39 6.76
CA VAL A 104 -1.89 0.22 6.24
C VAL A 104 -0.65 -0.08 7.08
N TRP A 105 -0.53 -1.32 7.52
CA TRP A 105 0.59 -1.81 8.33
C TRP A 105 1.18 -3.06 7.73
N ALA A 106 2.49 -3.11 7.56
CA ALA A 106 3.14 -4.24 6.89
C ALA A 106 4.38 -4.74 7.61
N ARG A 107 4.68 -6.04 7.42
CA ARG A 107 5.91 -6.68 7.92
C ARG A 107 6.38 -7.84 7.05
N ALA A 108 7.69 -8.03 7.00
CA ALA A 108 8.33 -9.17 6.35
C ALA A 108 8.28 -10.43 7.23
N LEU A 109 7.86 -11.57 6.70
CA LEU A 109 7.80 -12.87 7.36
C LEU A 109 8.48 -13.98 6.52
N GLY A 110 8.43 -15.22 7.02
CA GLY A 110 9.11 -16.39 6.44
C GLY A 110 10.62 -16.45 6.69
N THR A 111 11.35 -17.19 5.87
CA THR A 111 12.79 -17.43 6.06
C THR A 111 13.62 -16.13 5.97
N PRO A 112 14.56 -15.89 6.91
CA PRO A 112 15.45 -14.74 6.86
C PRO A 112 16.33 -14.63 5.60
N GLY A 113 16.70 -13.39 5.28
CA GLY A 113 17.63 -13.04 4.20
C GLY A 113 16.98 -12.62 2.88
N GLY A 114 15.65 -12.65 2.80
CA GLY A 114 14.90 -12.10 1.67
C GLY A 114 14.53 -10.63 1.88
N LYS A 115 14.34 -9.89 0.79
CA LYS A 115 13.80 -8.54 0.82
C LYS A 115 12.79 -8.33 -0.31
N ALA A 116 11.88 -7.40 -0.13
CA ALA A 116 11.02 -6.92 -1.20
C ALA A 116 10.90 -5.40 -1.15
N LYS A 117 10.77 -4.76 -2.30
CA LYS A 117 10.46 -3.34 -2.43
C LYS A 117 9.07 -3.21 -3.04
N ILE A 118 8.26 -2.33 -2.50
CA ILE A 118 6.98 -1.95 -3.09
C ILE A 118 7.00 -0.46 -3.41
N THR A 119 6.61 -0.12 -4.63
CA THR A 119 6.49 1.26 -5.11
C THR A 119 5.11 1.44 -5.68
N THR A 120 4.40 2.49 -5.28
CA THR A 120 3.10 2.82 -5.85
C THR A 120 3.32 3.57 -7.16
N CYS A 121 2.64 3.13 -8.21
CA CYS A 121 2.76 3.69 -9.55
C CYS A 121 1.37 3.89 -10.17
N ALA A 122 1.31 4.72 -11.20
CA ALA A 122 0.13 4.97 -12.00
C ALA A 122 0.55 5.38 -13.41
N THR A 123 -0.42 5.65 -14.26
CA THR A 123 -0.26 6.09 -15.64
C THR A 123 -0.74 7.52 -15.77
N ASP A 124 0.02 8.36 -16.48
CA ASP A 124 -0.37 9.73 -16.78
C ASP A 124 -1.35 9.76 -17.96
N ILE A 125 -2.58 10.23 -17.69
CA ILE A 125 -3.67 10.34 -18.68
C ILE A 125 -3.38 11.41 -19.76
N THR A 126 -2.44 12.33 -19.50
CA THR A 126 -2.14 13.46 -20.39
C THR A 126 -1.03 13.17 -21.41
N LEU A 127 -0.26 12.09 -21.20
CA LEU A 127 0.80 11.66 -22.12
C LEU A 127 0.22 10.80 -23.25
N THR A 128 -0.44 11.45 -24.21
CA THR A 128 -0.94 10.78 -25.43
C THR A 128 0.22 10.31 -26.30
N GLY A 129 0.29 9.03 -26.65
CA GLY A 129 1.14 8.54 -27.76
C GLY A 129 1.98 7.28 -27.49
N PHE A 130 2.04 6.82 -26.25
CA PHE A 130 2.52 5.50 -25.84
C PHE A 130 1.51 4.98 -24.82
N ASP A 131 1.34 3.66 -24.64
CA ASP A 131 0.65 3.14 -23.45
C ASP A 131 1.18 3.93 -22.25
N GLY A 132 0.34 4.76 -21.62
CA GLY A 132 0.82 5.97 -20.94
C GLY A 132 2.03 5.69 -20.04
N ALA A 133 3.01 6.61 -20.06
CA ALA A 133 4.24 6.37 -19.33
C ALA A 133 3.94 6.13 -17.84
N ALA A 134 4.35 4.96 -17.33
CA ALA A 134 4.17 4.63 -15.94
C ALA A 134 4.99 5.58 -15.07
N ILE A 135 4.31 6.36 -14.23
CA ILE A 135 4.90 7.21 -13.22
C ILE A 135 4.91 6.43 -11.91
N CYS A 136 6.10 6.23 -11.37
CA CYS A 136 6.28 5.57 -10.08
C CYS A 136 6.70 6.58 -9.01
N SER A 137 6.10 6.45 -7.83
CA SER A 137 6.41 7.28 -6.68
C SER A 137 7.90 7.29 -6.37
N THR A 138 8.42 8.48 -6.09
CA THR A 138 9.77 8.64 -5.51
C THR A 138 9.86 8.02 -4.12
N GLN A 139 8.73 7.90 -3.40
CA GLN A 139 8.62 7.16 -2.15
C GLN A 139 8.31 5.67 -2.38
N ASN A 140 9.02 4.81 -1.66
CA ASN A 140 8.85 3.36 -1.70
C ASN A 140 9.09 2.75 -0.33
N GLU A 141 8.59 1.52 -0.13
CA GLU A 141 8.81 0.77 1.10
C GLU A 141 9.66 -0.46 0.84
N VAL A 142 10.76 -0.57 1.58
CA VAL A 142 11.64 -1.73 1.54
C VAL A 142 11.40 -2.60 2.77
N PHE A 143 11.13 -3.87 2.54
CA PHE A 143 10.89 -4.88 3.56
C PHE A 143 12.04 -5.88 3.56
N VAL A 144 12.82 -5.91 4.63
CA VAL A 144 13.91 -6.87 4.79
C VAL A 144 13.51 -7.87 5.87
N ARG A 145 13.58 -9.18 5.56
CA ARG A 145 13.40 -10.22 6.57
C ARG A 145 14.73 -10.48 7.29
N GLY A 146 14.89 -9.86 8.46
CA GLY A 146 15.95 -10.18 9.41
C GLY A 146 15.69 -11.47 10.20
N THR A 147 16.69 -11.85 11.02
CA THR A 147 16.57 -12.92 12.01
C THR A 147 15.71 -12.47 13.19
N GLY A 148 15.05 -13.42 13.86
CA GLY A 148 14.23 -13.13 15.05
C GLY A 148 12.85 -12.56 14.73
N LYS A 149 12.34 -11.74 15.67
CA LYS A 149 10.98 -11.22 15.65
C LYS A 149 10.80 -10.16 14.57
N SER A 150 9.71 -10.27 13.81
CA SER A 150 9.29 -9.28 12.84
C SER A 150 8.07 -8.51 13.36
N SER A 151 8.18 -7.19 13.35
CA SER A 151 7.13 -6.26 13.78
C SER A 151 6.52 -5.52 12.60
N PHE A 152 5.24 -5.20 12.73
CA PHE A 152 4.56 -4.29 11.81
C PHE A 152 5.06 -2.86 11.98
N ARG A 153 5.04 -2.12 10.87
CA ARG A 153 5.19 -0.67 10.84
C ARG A 153 4.09 -0.05 9.98
N ASN A 154 3.75 1.19 10.24
CA ASN A 154 2.81 1.96 9.43
C ASN A 154 3.47 2.28 8.08
N VAL A 155 2.80 1.89 7.00
CA VAL A 155 3.22 2.12 5.60
C VAL A 155 2.12 2.80 4.79
N THR A 156 1.14 3.42 5.46
CA THR A 156 -0.06 3.99 4.85
C THR A 156 0.30 4.91 3.70
N THR A 157 1.09 5.96 3.98
CA THR A 157 1.46 6.96 2.96
C THR A 157 2.08 6.32 1.73
N ALA A 158 3.09 5.45 1.89
CA ALA A 158 3.81 4.88 0.76
C ALA A 158 2.96 3.92 -0.10
N LEU A 159 1.97 3.22 0.50
CA LEU A 159 1.11 2.28 -0.22
C LEU A 159 -0.20 2.89 -0.70
N THR A 160 -0.56 4.10 -0.24
CA THR A 160 -1.82 4.77 -0.63
C THR A 160 -1.62 6.10 -1.34
N THR A 161 -0.38 6.53 -1.57
CA THR A 161 -0.07 7.77 -2.29
C THR A 161 1.09 7.58 -3.28
N ILE A 162 1.14 8.46 -4.27
CA ILE A 162 2.24 8.62 -5.21
C ILE A 162 2.88 9.99 -4.92
N THR A 163 4.19 9.99 -4.65
CA THR A 163 5.00 11.21 -4.58
C THR A 163 5.67 11.44 -5.93
N LEU A 164 5.13 12.39 -6.69
CA LEU A 164 5.62 12.79 -8.00
C LEU A 164 6.94 13.56 -7.90
N ASP A 165 7.84 13.33 -8.86
CA ASP A 165 9.05 14.15 -9.01
C ASP A 165 8.69 15.49 -9.69
N PRO A 166 9.00 16.65 -9.08
CA PRO A 166 8.61 17.94 -9.62
C PRO A 166 9.30 18.31 -10.95
N VAL A 167 10.37 17.60 -11.32
CA VAL A 167 11.13 17.82 -12.55
C VAL A 167 10.80 16.76 -13.59
N ALA A 168 10.87 15.47 -13.22
CA ALA A 168 10.63 14.38 -14.16
C ALA A 168 9.14 14.23 -14.51
N ASP A 169 8.24 14.52 -13.56
CA ASP A 169 6.79 14.36 -13.68
C ASP A 169 6.05 15.72 -13.71
N ALA A 170 6.69 16.77 -14.23
CA ALA A 170 6.17 18.15 -14.16
C ALA A 170 4.76 18.31 -14.76
N ALA A 171 4.43 17.54 -15.81
CA ALA A 171 3.08 17.51 -16.40
C ALA A 171 2.05 16.95 -15.41
N ALA A 172 2.32 15.78 -14.81
CA ALA A 172 1.46 15.18 -13.79
C ALA A 172 1.33 16.07 -12.54
N VAL A 173 2.42 16.72 -12.09
CA VAL A 173 2.36 17.66 -10.95
C VAL A 173 1.42 18.83 -11.24
N THR A 174 1.44 19.33 -12.48
CA THR A 174 0.52 20.39 -12.91
C THR A 174 -0.93 19.88 -12.98
N ALA A 175 -1.15 18.68 -13.54
CA ALA A 175 -2.47 18.07 -13.66
C ALA A 175 -3.11 17.72 -12.32
N CYS A 176 -2.31 17.22 -11.37
CA CYS A 176 -2.76 16.83 -10.03
C CYS A 176 -2.76 17.99 -9.02
N GLY A 177 -2.24 19.17 -9.39
CA GLY A 177 -2.17 20.34 -8.51
C GLY A 177 -1.19 20.21 -7.33
N GLY A 178 -0.25 19.26 -7.40
CA GLY A 178 0.71 19.00 -6.32
C GLY A 178 1.59 17.78 -6.57
N THR A 179 2.56 17.57 -5.67
CA THR A 179 3.52 16.46 -5.76
C THR A 179 3.06 15.20 -5.02
N THR A 180 1.97 15.26 -4.27
CA THR A 180 1.42 14.10 -3.55
C THR A 180 0.03 13.82 -4.07
N VAL A 181 -0.15 12.63 -4.61
CA VAL A 181 -1.40 12.20 -5.25
C VAL A 181 -1.91 10.97 -4.51
N SER A 182 -3.19 10.94 -4.14
CA SER A 182 -3.80 9.76 -3.55
C SER A 182 -4.01 8.68 -4.60
N LEU A 183 -4.00 7.40 -4.20
CA LEU A 183 -4.56 6.36 -5.08
C LEU A 183 -5.99 6.73 -5.51
N PHE A 184 -6.30 6.47 -6.78
CA PHE A 184 -7.59 6.73 -7.41
C PHE A 184 -7.96 8.21 -7.55
N ASP A 185 -6.99 9.12 -7.42
CA ASP A 185 -7.19 10.49 -7.87
C ASP A 185 -7.42 10.52 -9.39
N ALA A 186 -8.39 11.30 -9.84
CA ALA A 186 -8.79 11.36 -11.24
C ALA A 186 -7.73 11.97 -12.16
N CYS A 187 -6.67 12.61 -11.61
CA CYS A 187 -5.58 13.14 -12.41
C CYS A 187 -4.64 12.05 -12.99
N LEU A 188 -4.70 10.82 -12.47
CA LEU A 188 -3.92 9.67 -12.95
C LEU A 188 -4.84 8.45 -13.14
N GLU A 189 -4.38 7.45 -13.88
CA GLU A 189 -5.13 6.21 -14.09
C GLU A 189 -4.24 4.96 -13.97
N GLY A 190 -4.82 3.77 -14.07
CA GLY A 190 -4.05 2.53 -14.11
C GLY A 190 -3.11 2.37 -12.91
N PHE A 191 -3.62 2.55 -11.69
CA PHE A 191 -2.83 2.46 -10.47
C PHE A 191 -2.35 1.01 -10.23
N PHE A 192 -1.11 0.83 -9.81
CA PHE A 192 -0.56 -0.46 -9.42
C PHE A 192 0.52 -0.34 -8.35
N TRP A 193 0.73 -1.41 -7.58
CA TRP A 193 1.95 -1.58 -6.81
C TRP A 193 2.97 -2.36 -7.63
N GLN A 194 4.11 -1.73 -7.91
CA GLN A 194 5.28 -2.45 -8.42
C GLN A 194 5.96 -3.17 -7.26
N TYR A 195 5.89 -4.51 -7.27
CA TYR A 195 6.44 -5.37 -6.23
C TYR A 195 7.70 -6.08 -6.72
N ASP A 196 8.87 -5.61 -6.27
CA ASP A 196 10.15 -6.20 -6.59
C ASP A 196 10.55 -7.21 -5.49
N ASN A 197 10.51 -8.50 -5.81
CA ASN A 197 10.79 -9.57 -4.84
C ASN A 197 12.21 -10.12 -4.98
N ASN A 198 13.09 -9.81 -4.01
CA ASN A 198 14.43 -10.37 -3.87
C ASN A 198 14.46 -11.46 -2.78
N GLY A 199 13.71 -12.52 -3.00
CA GLY A 199 13.71 -13.70 -2.13
C GLY A 199 12.92 -13.57 -0.84
N LEU A 200 12.05 -12.56 -0.70
CA LEU A 200 11.12 -12.47 0.43
C LEU A 200 10.02 -13.53 0.29
N ARG A 201 9.84 -14.33 1.35
CA ARG A 201 8.90 -15.45 1.36
C ARG A 201 7.46 -15.01 1.62
N LEU A 202 7.27 -14.05 2.50
CA LEU A 202 5.96 -13.54 2.88
C LEU A 202 6.06 -12.07 3.26
N LEU A 203 5.29 -11.22 2.60
CA LEU A 203 4.93 -9.90 3.11
C LEU A 203 3.50 -9.98 3.64
N GLN A 204 3.31 -9.66 4.91
CA GLN A 204 1.99 -9.56 5.51
C GLN A 204 1.60 -8.09 5.61
N VAL A 205 0.48 -7.73 4.99
CA VAL A 205 -0.09 -6.38 4.97
C VAL A 205 -1.45 -6.42 5.66
N ARG A 206 -1.70 -5.45 6.55
CA ARG A 206 -2.95 -5.32 7.29
C ARG A 206 -3.53 -3.94 7.09
N PHE A 207 -4.84 -3.91 6.87
CA PHE A 207 -5.61 -2.69 6.67
C PHE A 207 -6.58 -2.55 7.85
N TYR A 208 -6.39 -1.49 8.61
CA TYR A 208 -7.21 -1.17 9.78
C TYR A 208 -8.12 -0.01 9.42
N PRO A 209 -9.46 -0.19 9.45
CA PRO A 209 -10.38 0.93 9.31
C PRO A 209 -10.06 2.02 10.33
N ASN A 210 -10.15 3.28 9.91
CA ASN A 210 -10.05 4.39 10.86
C ASN A 210 -11.21 4.31 11.85
N PRO A 211 -11.01 4.69 13.12
CA PRO A 211 -12.10 4.81 14.06
C PRO A 211 -13.12 5.81 13.49
N SER A 212 -14.37 5.38 13.41
CA SER A 212 -15.53 6.22 13.06
C SER A 212 -15.79 7.29 14.12
#